data_AF-A0A9E5YHT0-F1
#
_entry.id   AF-A0A9E5YHT0-F1
#
_cell.length_a   1.000
_cell.length_b   1.000
_cell.length_c   1.000
_cell.angle_alpha   90.00
_cell.angle_beta   90.00
_cell.angle_gamma   90.00
#
_symmetry.space_group_name_H-M   'P 1'
#
loop_
_entity.id
_entity.type
_entity.pdbx_description
1 polymer ?
#
loop_
_entity_poly.entity_id
_entity_poly.type
_entity_poly.pdbx_seq_one_letter_code
_entity_poly.pdbx_strand_id
1 'polypeptide(L)'
;MEIPIEIQVSIFLKDFKKIVTQERGLDIVDRKENLKSLLQLGFTKKGCKHEILNLSVSDYCAGPKPDKDRPGVIWEFGKKISGYDVYIKLKIAEAGSERIAKCISFHIAEHPITNPLKKI
;
A
#
# COMPACT_ATOMS: atom_id res chain seq x y z
N MET A 1 23.32 4.84 -13.78
CA MET A 1 22.13 5.72 -13.70
C MET A 1 21.18 5.12 -12.70
N GLU A 2 20.71 5.91 -11.74
CA GLU A 2 19.64 5.47 -10.84
C GLU A 2 18.33 5.31 -11.61
N ILE A 3 17.54 4.29 -11.26
CA ILE A 3 16.24 4.04 -11.88
C ILE A 3 15.27 5.15 -11.43
N PRO A 4 14.55 5.84 -12.34
CA PRO A 4 13.54 6.84 -11.96
C PRO A 4 12.51 6.29 -10.98
N ILE A 5 12.10 7.10 -9.99
CA ILE A 5 11.16 6.67 -8.93
C ILE A 5 9.84 6.13 -9.50
N GLU A 6 9.33 6.72 -10.59
CA GLU A 6 8.12 6.27 -11.28
C GLU A 6 8.23 4.80 -11.74
N ILE A 7 9.40 4.43 -12.27
CA ILE A 7 9.69 3.06 -12.71
C ILE A 7 9.81 2.13 -11.49
N GLN A 8 10.46 2.57 -10.42
CA GLN A 8 10.58 1.76 -9.19
C GLN A 8 9.20 1.46 -8.57
N VAL A 9 8.32 2.46 -8.47
CA VAL A 9 6.94 2.30 -7.98
C VAL A 9 6.15 1.35 -8.89
N SER A 10 6.28 1.48 -10.21
CA SER A 10 5.63 0.61 -11.18
C SER A 10 6.06 -0.85 -11.02
N ILE A 11 7.36 -1.10 -10.86
CA ILE A 11 7.92 -2.43 -10.60
C ILE A 11 7.38 -3.00 -9.28
N PHE A 12 7.42 -2.21 -8.20
CA PHE A 12 6.90 -2.62 -6.90
C PHE A 12 5.42 -2.98 -6.97
N LEU A 13 4.57 -2.11 -7.52
CA LEU A 13 3.13 -2.36 -7.62
C LEU A 13 2.84 -3.60 -8.47
N LYS A 14 3.58 -3.82 -9.56
CA LYS A 14 3.42 -5.02 -10.39
C LYS A 14 3.72 -6.30 -9.61
N ASP A 15 4.84 -6.34 -8.90
CA ASP A 15 5.22 -7.52 -8.11
C ASP A 15 4.30 -7.73 -6.90
N PHE A 16 3.96 -6.65 -6.19
CA PHE A 16 3.02 -6.70 -5.07
C PHE A 16 1.66 -7.25 -5.52
N LYS A 17 1.09 -6.73 -6.61
CA LYS A 17 -0.21 -7.21 -7.13
C LYS A 17 -0.15 -8.65 -7.62
N LYS A 18 0.97 -9.08 -8.20
CA LYS A 18 1.20 -10.48 -8.57
C LYS A 18 1.12 -11.38 -7.34
N ILE A 19 1.83 -11.03 -6.27
CA ILE A 19 1.81 -11.80 -5.01
C ILE A 19 0.38 -11.87 -4.42
N VAL A 20 -0.35 -10.75 -4.45
CA VAL A 20 -1.73 -10.68 -3.94
C VAL A 20 -2.72 -11.56 -4.71
N THR A 21 -2.47 -11.79 -6.01
CA THR A 21 -3.41 -12.46 -6.92
C THR A 21 -3.02 -13.88 -7.30
N GLN A 22 -1.73 -14.22 -7.26
CA GLN A 22 -1.18 -15.47 -7.81
C GLN A 22 -0.31 -16.25 -6.81
N GLU A 23 0.09 -15.65 -5.69
CA GLU A 23 0.95 -16.31 -4.68
C GLU A 23 0.19 -16.37 -3.33
N ARG A 24 0.90 -16.21 -2.20
CA ARG A 24 0.35 -16.35 -0.85
C ARG A 24 -0.77 -15.35 -0.51
N GLY A 25 -0.91 -14.28 -1.28
CA GLY A 25 -1.99 -13.31 -1.12
C GLY A 25 -1.61 -12.08 -0.29
N LEU A 26 -2.63 -11.45 0.31
CA LEU A 26 -2.53 -10.19 1.04
C LEU A 26 -2.82 -10.40 2.53
N ASP A 27 -1.87 -10.01 3.37
CA ASP A 27 -2.01 -9.89 4.82
C ASP A 27 -2.27 -8.43 5.20
N ILE A 28 -3.49 -8.13 5.67
CA ILE A 28 -3.84 -6.81 6.22
C ILE A 28 -3.58 -6.88 7.73
N VAL A 29 -2.55 -6.16 8.17
CA VAL A 29 -2.12 -6.20 9.57
C VAL A 29 -3.24 -5.69 10.47
N ASP A 30 -3.57 -6.48 11.50
CA ASP A 30 -4.61 -6.15 12.46
C ASP A 30 -4.15 -5.02 13.38
N ARG A 31 -4.56 -3.80 13.03
CA ARG A 31 -4.32 -2.58 13.80
C ARG A 31 -5.65 -1.88 14.06
N LYS A 32 -5.79 -1.28 15.25
CA LYS A 32 -7.01 -0.58 15.67
C LYS A 32 -7.40 0.53 14.68
N GLU A 33 -6.42 1.26 14.15
CA GLU A 33 -6.62 2.36 13.20
C GLU A 33 -7.15 1.87 11.85
N ASN A 34 -6.65 0.72 11.38
CA ASN A 34 -7.12 0.08 10.15
C ASN A 34 -8.57 -0.35 10.32
N LEU A 35 -8.90 -1.05 11.42
CA LEU A 35 -10.26 -1.51 11.68
C LEU A 35 -11.25 -0.35 11.80
N LYS A 36 -10.90 0.70 12.55
CA LYS A 36 -11.72 1.91 12.69
C LYS A 36 -12.01 2.56 11.33
N SER A 37 -10.98 2.69 10.49
CA SER A 37 -11.14 3.31 9.17
C SER A 37 -11.92 2.44 8.21
N LEU A 38 -11.75 1.12 8.23
CA LEU A 38 -12.58 0.21 7.43
C LEU A 38 -14.06 0.35 7.79
N LEU A 39 -14.39 0.40 9.09
CA LEU A 39 -15.76 0.63 9.55
C LEU A 39 -16.28 1.99 9.07
N GLN A 40 -15.49 3.06 9.22
CA GLN A 40 -15.89 4.41 8.83
C GLN A 40 -16.09 4.56 7.30
N LEU A 41 -15.26 3.89 6.51
CA LEU A 41 -15.38 3.88 5.05
C LEU A 41 -16.55 3.00 4.57
N GLY A 42 -17.11 2.13 5.43
CA GLY A 42 -18.06 1.08 5.04
C GLY A 42 -17.41 -0.07 4.27
N PHE A 43 -16.11 -0.31 4.51
CA PHE A 43 -15.30 -1.27 3.76
C PHE A 43 -15.15 -2.59 4.49
N THR A 44 -15.21 -3.67 3.70
CA THR A 44 -14.77 -5.00 4.14
C THR A 44 -13.28 -5.18 3.83
N LYS A 45 -12.65 -6.23 4.38
CA LYS A 45 -11.29 -6.65 3.96
C LYS A 45 -11.20 -6.88 2.44
N LYS A 46 -12.28 -7.35 1.79
CA LYS A 46 -12.36 -7.51 0.34
C LYS A 46 -12.34 -6.16 -0.39
N GLY A 47 -13.07 -5.17 0.13
CA GLY A 47 -13.03 -3.79 -0.40
C GLY A 47 -11.63 -3.19 -0.27
N CYS A 48 -10.97 -3.37 0.88
CA CYS A 48 -9.59 -2.94 1.08
C CYS A 48 -8.64 -3.56 0.05
N LYS A 49 -8.72 -4.89 -0.13
CA LYS A 49 -7.95 -5.61 -1.16
C LYS A 49 -8.21 -5.04 -2.56
N HIS A 50 -9.46 -4.73 -2.90
CA HIS A 50 -9.81 -4.15 -4.19
C HIS A 50 -9.13 -2.79 -4.41
N GLU A 51 -9.17 -1.90 -3.42
CA GLU A 51 -8.54 -0.58 -3.52
C GLU A 51 -7.02 -0.64 -3.65
N ILE A 52 -6.39 -1.55 -2.90
CA ILE A 52 -4.95 -1.82 -2.99
C ILE A 52 -4.56 -2.34 -4.37
N LEU A 53 -5.35 -3.25 -4.96
CA LEU A 53 -5.11 -3.74 -6.32
C LEU A 53 -5.30 -2.65 -7.39
N ASN A 54 -6.10 -1.62 -7.10
CA ASN A 54 -6.32 -0.47 -7.96
C ASN A 54 -5.33 0.68 -7.72
N LEU A 55 -4.34 0.53 -6.84
CA LEU A 55 -3.29 1.55 -6.68
C LEU A 55 -2.50 1.72 -7.98
N SER A 56 -2.17 2.96 -8.30
CA SER A 56 -1.39 3.35 -9.46
C SER A 56 -0.15 4.12 -9.04
N VAL A 57 0.74 4.39 -10.00
CA VAL A 57 1.96 5.15 -9.73
C VAL A 57 1.65 6.58 -9.27
N SER A 58 0.53 7.18 -9.69
CA SER A 58 0.11 8.50 -9.25
C SER A 58 -0.46 8.54 -7.83
N ASP A 59 -0.70 7.38 -7.21
CA ASP A 59 -1.08 7.29 -5.79
C ASP A 59 0.15 7.23 -4.88
N TYR A 60 1.36 7.19 -5.43
CA TYR A 60 2.59 7.15 -4.64
C TYR A 60 2.78 8.43 -3.83
N CYS A 61 3.12 8.28 -2.55
CA CYS A 61 3.53 9.36 -1.66
C CYS A 61 5.04 9.34 -1.39
N ALA A 62 5.55 8.20 -0.92
CA ALA A 62 6.93 8.08 -0.45
C ALA A 62 7.43 6.62 -0.47
N GLY A 63 8.75 6.45 -0.54
CA GLY A 63 9.43 5.17 -0.60
C GLY A 63 10.46 5.09 -1.74
N PRO A 64 11.12 3.95 -1.95
CA PRO A 64 11.27 2.92 -0.94
C PRO A 64 11.98 3.49 0.29
N LYS A 65 11.57 3.09 1.50
CA LYS A 65 12.31 3.43 2.72
C LYS A 65 12.47 2.21 3.63
N PRO A 66 13.54 2.14 4.43
CA PRO A 66 13.72 1.04 5.38
C PRO A 66 12.52 0.94 6.31
N ASP A 67 12.00 -0.28 6.47
CA ASP A 67 11.07 -0.58 7.53
C ASP A 67 11.85 -0.64 8.86
N LYS A 68 11.53 0.28 9.77
CA LYS A 68 12.25 0.44 11.04
C LYS A 68 11.96 -0.69 12.04
N ASP A 69 10.84 -1.39 11.87
CA ASP A 69 10.38 -2.40 12.82
C ASP A 69 10.75 -3.83 12.37
N ARG A 70 10.93 -4.06 11.07
CA ARG A 70 11.18 -5.39 10.48
C ARG A 70 12.07 -5.30 9.23
N PRO A 71 12.88 -6.32 8.89
CA PRO A 71 13.71 -6.31 7.68
C PRO A 71 12.92 -6.06 6.38
N GLY A 72 13.44 -5.21 5.49
CA GLY A 72 12.87 -4.91 4.18
C GLY A 72 12.49 -3.43 4.01
N VAL A 73 11.73 -3.15 2.94
CA VAL A 73 11.34 -1.77 2.57
C VAL A 73 9.83 -1.59 2.58
N ILE A 74 9.39 -0.37 2.87
CA ILE A 74 8.00 0.04 2.85
C ILE A 74 7.78 1.09 1.77
N TRP A 75 6.56 1.07 1.24
CA TRP A 75 6.05 2.00 0.24
C TRP A 75 4.77 2.62 0.73
N GLU A 76 4.62 3.92 0.55
CA GLU A 76 3.51 4.70 1.04
C GLU A 76 2.74 5.30 -0.12
N PHE A 77 1.42 5.18 -0.02
CA PHE A 77 0.48 5.60 -1.02
C PHE A 77 -0.65 6.37 -0.37
N GLY A 78 -1.29 7.20 -1.18
CA GLY A 78 -2.37 8.06 -0.79
C GLY A 78 -3.41 8.13 -1.88
N LYS A 79 -4.64 7.71 -1.55
CA LYS A 79 -5.72 7.56 -2.52
C LYS A 79 -7.01 8.15 -1.98
N LYS A 80 -7.77 8.81 -2.85
CA LYS A 80 -9.12 9.26 -2.51
C LYS A 80 -10.11 8.09 -2.64
N ILE A 81 -10.74 7.70 -1.54
CA ILE A 81 -11.67 6.56 -1.46
C ILE A 81 -12.92 7.04 -0.72
N SER A 82 -14.08 6.94 -1.37
CA SER A 82 -15.36 7.41 -0.81
C SER A 82 -15.33 8.85 -0.28
N GLY A 83 -14.60 9.73 -0.96
CA GLY A 83 -14.43 11.14 -0.58
C GLY A 83 -13.31 11.42 0.43
N TYR A 84 -12.80 10.40 1.14
CA TYR A 84 -11.73 10.53 2.11
C TYR A 84 -10.36 10.36 1.47
N ASP A 85 -9.36 11.10 1.96
CA ASP A 85 -7.96 10.81 1.66
C ASP A 85 -7.50 9.68 2.57
N VAL A 86 -7.11 8.55 1.97
CA VAL A 86 -6.74 7.31 2.68
C VAL A 86 -5.25 7.08 2.49
N TYR A 87 -4.53 6.97 3.60
CA TYR A 87 -3.11 6.62 3.64
C TYR A 87 -2.95 5.09 3.70
N ILE A 88 -2.06 4.59 2.86
CA ILE A 88 -1.83 3.16 2.64
C ILE A 88 -0.33 2.88 2.71
N LYS A 89 0.07 1.93 3.55
CA LYS A 89 1.47 1.51 3.71
C LYS A 89 1.64 0.04 3.37
N LEU A 90 2.44 -0.25 2.36
CA LEU A 90 2.62 -1.59 1.77
C LEU A 90 4.05 -2.08 1.87
N LYS A 91 4.22 -3.41 1.89
CA LYS A 91 5.51 -4.09 1.87
C LYS A 91 5.38 -5.50 1.28
N ILE A 92 6.44 -5.96 0.60
CA ILE A 92 6.63 -7.38 0.30
C ILE A 92 7.57 -7.95 1.37
N ALA A 93 7.17 -9.04 2.01
CA ALA A 93 7.95 -9.72 3.04
C ALA A 93 8.20 -11.18 2.65
N GLU A 94 9.33 -11.71 3.10
CA GLU A 94 9.63 -13.15 3.01
C GLU A 94 8.89 -13.91 4.11
N ALA A 95 8.37 -15.08 3.77
CA ALA A 95 7.65 -16.01 4.65
C ALA A 95 8.14 -17.44 4.38
N GLY A 96 9.37 -17.73 4.81
CA GLY A 96 10.07 -18.97 4.45
C GLY A 96 10.64 -18.87 3.04
N SER A 97 10.28 -19.80 2.16
CA SER A 97 10.64 -19.76 0.74
C SER A 97 9.63 -19.00 -0.14
N GLU A 98 8.58 -18.44 0.46
CA GLU A 98 7.50 -17.73 -0.23
C GLU A 98 7.51 -16.25 0.09
N ARG A 99 6.92 -15.45 -0.79
CA ARG A 99 6.71 -14.02 -0.59
C ARG A 99 5.25 -13.74 -0.20
N ILE A 100 5.04 -12.75 0.66
CA ILE A 100 3.71 -12.28 1.06
C ILE A 100 3.60 -10.76 0.94
N ALA A 101 2.48 -10.30 0.39
CA ALA A 101 2.14 -8.90 0.34
C ALA A 101 1.51 -8.48 1.67
N LYS A 102 2.04 -7.44 2.30
CA LYS A 102 1.52 -6.88 3.55
C LYS A 102 0.96 -5.49 3.33
N CYS A 103 -0.25 -5.27 3.82
CA CYS A 103 -0.82 -3.94 4.06
C CYS A 103 -0.67 -3.64 5.55
N ILE A 104 0.30 -2.78 5.88
CA ILE A 104 0.64 -2.40 7.25
C ILE A 104 -0.35 -1.35 7.76
N SER A 105 -0.67 -0.37 6.92
CA SER A 105 -1.61 0.71 7.21
C SER A 105 -2.63 0.84 6.08
N PHE A 106 -3.89 1.03 6.44
CA PHE A 106 -4.99 1.42 5.58
C PHE A 106 -5.98 2.24 6.42
N HIS A 107 -5.79 3.56 6.47
CA HIS A 107 -6.64 4.42 7.30
C HIS A 107 -6.87 5.78 6.67
N ILE A 108 -7.95 6.44 7.08
CA ILE A 108 -8.21 7.83 6.71
C ILE A 108 -7.03 8.68 7.23
N ALA A 109 -6.54 9.58 6.40
CA ALA A 109 -5.38 10.39 6.70
C ALA A 109 -5.71 11.46 7.75
N GLU A 110 -4.87 11.58 8.76
CA GLU A 110 -4.96 12.64 9.78
C GLU A 110 -4.25 13.93 9.32
N HIS A 111 -3.44 13.82 8.26
CA HIS A 111 -2.67 14.91 7.67
C HIS A 111 -2.83 14.92 6.15
N PRO A 112 -2.65 16.09 5.49
CA PRO A 112 -2.70 16.18 4.04
C PRO A 112 -1.75 15.18 3.36
N ILE A 113 -2.27 14.51 2.33
CA ILE A 113 -1.51 13.58 1.50
C ILE A 113 -0.94 14.34 0.30
N THR A 114 0.34 14.09 -0.01
CA THR A 114 0.99 14.60 -1.23
C THR A 114 1.36 13.42 -2.12
N ASN A 115 0.98 13.50 -3.40
CA ASN A 115 1.29 12.49 -4.41
C ASN A 115 2.23 13.09 -5.46
N PRO A 116 3.56 13.03 -5.29
CA PRO A 116 4.52 13.72 -6.17
C PRO A 116 4.51 13.25 -7.63
N LEU A 117 3.94 12.07 -7.91
CA LEU A 117 3.87 11.52 -9.27
C LEU A 117 2.49 11.71 -9.92
N LYS A 118 1.57 12.41 -9.25
CA LYS A 118 0.28 12.75 -9.82
C LYS A 118 0.44 13.96 -10.74
N LYS A 119 0.19 13.75 -12.04
CA LYS A 119 0.13 14.84 -13.02
C LYS A 119 -1.10 15.71 -12.74
N ILE A 120 -0.90 17.03 -12.76
CA ILE A 120 -1.95 18.05 -12.65
C ILE A 120 -2.68 18.17 -13.99
#